data_AF-A0A9X3SES5-F1
#
_entry.id   AF-A0A9X3SES5-F1
#
_cell.length_a   1.000
_cell.length_b   1.000
_cell.length_c   1.000
_cell.angle_alpha   90.00
_cell.angle_beta   90.00
_cell.angle_gamma   90.00
#
_symmetry.space_group_name_H-M   'P 1'
#
loop_
_entity.id
_entity.type
_entity.pdbx_description
1 polymer ?
#
loop_
_entity_poly.entity_id
_entity_poly.type
_entity_poly.pdbx_seq_one_letter_code
_entity_poly.pdbx_strand_id
1 'polypeptide(L)'
;MTVLPPYPMQRLRLSALRHPAKAAAAAASLAAPAGAAVFAVFALVVPGTMAVAWPWAALLGGVLTGVSTGVCCLAALRRVRRAGAVDPATDARTLHAAERVLKEGRPSGVPDVDRLAAALLEASVRGPHPALTLALFVPIALADGALLAVALAEGDTRQAVFFGVLAVSMVGLGVFSAVAGARERRRRRWLEPAFGLPRR
;
A
#
# COMPACT_ATOMS: atom_id res chain seq x y z
N MET A 1 -9.05 -26.92 21.96
CA MET A 1 -9.43 -26.46 20.62
C MET A 1 -9.86 -25.00 20.70
N THR A 2 -9.02 -24.06 20.26
CA THR A 2 -9.38 -22.65 20.18
C THR A 2 -10.23 -22.42 18.93
N VAL A 3 -11.55 -22.27 19.12
CA VAL A 3 -12.46 -21.87 18.04
C VAL A 3 -12.08 -20.45 17.64
N LEU A 4 -11.49 -20.29 16.46
CA LEU A 4 -11.18 -18.97 15.92
C LEU A 4 -12.50 -18.19 15.76
N PRO A 5 -12.58 -16.96 16.25
CA PRO A 5 -13.79 -16.16 16.09
C PRO A 5 -14.04 -15.92 14.59
N PRO A 6 -15.30 -15.86 14.15
CA PRO A 6 -15.63 -15.61 12.75
C PRO A 6 -15.12 -14.22 12.31
N TYR A 7 -14.71 -14.11 11.05
CA TYR A 7 -14.24 -12.89 10.38
C TYR A 7 -12.92 -12.28 10.92
N PRO A 8 -11.80 -13.03 10.91
CA PRO A 8 -10.52 -12.56 11.48
C PRO A 8 -9.96 -11.33 10.75
N MET A 9 -10.13 -11.25 9.43
CA MET A 9 -9.64 -10.12 8.63
C MET A 9 -10.39 -8.81 8.94
N GLN A 10 -11.71 -8.88 9.12
CA GLN A 10 -12.53 -7.72 9.46
C GLN A 10 -12.21 -7.21 10.87
N ARG A 11 -11.95 -8.11 11.82
CA ARG A 11 -11.49 -7.74 13.17
C ARG A 11 -10.11 -7.06 13.14
N LEU A 12 -9.18 -7.58 12.33
CA LEU A 12 -7.87 -6.98 12.15
C LEU A 12 -7.98 -5.58 11.53
N ARG A 13 -8.87 -5.40 10.55
CA ARG A 13 -9.15 -4.11 9.92
C ARG A 13 -9.78 -3.11 10.90
N LEU A 14 -10.76 -3.52 11.70
CA LEU A 14 -11.35 -2.69 12.75
C LEU A 14 -10.33 -2.31 13.82
N SER A 15 -9.49 -3.26 14.25
CA SER A 15 -8.38 -3.01 15.18
C SER A 15 -7.39 -1.98 14.60
N ALA A 16 -7.05 -2.11 13.31
CA ALA A 16 -6.17 -1.17 12.63
C ALA A 16 -6.78 0.24 12.52
N LEU A 17 -8.08 0.37 12.30
CA LEU A 17 -8.78 1.66 12.27
C LEU A 17 -8.86 2.32 13.65
N ARG A 18 -9.05 1.52 14.71
CA ARG A 18 -9.06 2.00 16.10
C ARG A 18 -7.66 2.46 16.53
N HIS A 19 -6.61 1.72 16.14
CA HIS A 19 -5.22 1.98 16.51
C HIS A 19 -4.31 2.12 15.28
N PRO A 20 -4.43 3.22 14.51
CA PRO A 20 -3.75 3.36 13.22
C PRO A 20 -2.23 3.45 13.37
N ALA A 21 -1.72 3.99 14.49
CA ALA A 21 -0.29 4.00 14.78
C ALA A 21 0.28 2.60 15.04
N LYS A 22 -0.47 1.73 15.77
CA LYS A 22 -0.04 0.35 16.04
C LYS A 22 -0.05 -0.50 14.77
N ALA A 23 -1.08 -0.33 13.94
CA ALA A 23 -1.15 -1.02 12.65
C ALA A 23 -0.07 -0.54 11.67
N ALA A 24 0.22 0.76 11.63
CA ALA A 24 1.33 1.30 10.84
C ALA A 24 2.69 0.76 11.32
N ALA A 25 2.91 0.67 12.63
CA ALA A 25 4.12 0.08 13.20
C ALA A 25 4.24 -1.42 12.85
N ALA A 26 3.14 -2.18 12.94
CA ALA A 26 3.13 -3.59 12.55
C ALA A 26 3.36 -3.79 11.05
N ALA A 27 2.79 -2.94 10.20
CA ALA A 27 3.04 -2.95 8.77
C ALA A 27 4.50 -2.60 8.44
N ALA A 28 5.06 -1.61 9.12
CA ALA A 28 6.47 -1.24 8.99
C ALA A 28 7.39 -2.40 9.41
N SER A 29 7.11 -3.07 10.53
CA SER A 29 7.91 -4.20 11.01
C SER A 29 7.81 -5.43 10.12
N LEU A 30 6.67 -5.65 9.46
CA LEU A 30 6.50 -6.73 8.48
C LEU A 30 7.20 -6.44 7.15
N ALA A 31 7.22 -5.18 6.72
CA ALA A 31 7.84 -4.77 5.46
C ALA A 31 9.35 -4.59 5.55
N ALA A 32 9.88 -4.22 6.71
CA ALA A 32 11.31 -4.05 6.97
C ALA A 32 12.17 -5.29 6.61
N PRO A 33 11.84 -6.53 7.01
CA PRO A 33 12.63 -7.70 6.64
C PRO A 33 12.57 -8.00 5.14
N ALA A 34 11.45 -7.71 4.46
CA ALA A 34 11.37 -7.85 3.01
C ALA A 34 12.31 -6.85 2.30
N GLY A 35 12.31 -5.57 2.74
CA GLY A 35 13.25 -4.58 2.25
C GLY A 35 14.72 -4.96 2.53
N ALA A 36 15.01 -5.43 3.75
CA ALA A 36 16.34 -5.86 4.13
C ALA A 36 16.82 -7.06 3.31
N ALA A 37 15.96 -8.06 3.06
CA ALA A 37 16.29 -9.23 2.26
C ALA A 37 16.57 -8.87 0.80
N VAL A 38 15.77 -7.99 0.19
CA VAL A 38 16.00 -7.52 -1.18
C VAL A 38 17.36 -6.82 -1.29
N PHE A 39 17.66 -5.88 -0.39
CA PHE A 39 18.94 -5.17 -0.40
C PHE A 39 20.14 -6.06 -0.01
N ALA A 40 19.95 -7.06 0.85
CA ALA A 40 21.00 -8.00 1.24
C ALA A 40 21.34 -8.99 0.12
N VAL A 41 20.34 -9.59 -0.54
CA VAL A 41 20.55 -10.43 -1.73
C VAL A 41 21.24 -9.63 -2.82
N PHE A 42 20.86 -8.36 -2.97
CA PHE A 42 21.49 -7.48 -3.94
C PHE A 42 22.98 -7.23 -3.64
N ALA A 43 23.32 -6.92 -2.38
CA ALA A 43 24.69 -6.71 -1.95
C ALA A 43 25.57 -7.98 -2.06
N LEU A 44 24.96 -9.17 -2.08
CA LEU A 44 25.65 -10.45 -2.29
C LEU A 44 25.88 -10.78 -3.77
N VAL A 45 25.00 -10.33 -4.66
CA VAL A 45 25.03 -10.64 -6.10
C VAL A 45 25.89 -9.67 -6.90
N VAL A 46 26.16 -8.46 -6.39
CA VAL A 46 27.04 -7.48 -7.05
C VAL A 46 28.49 -7.70 -6.59
N PRO A 47 29.36 -8.32 -7.42
CA PRO A 47 30.71 -8.66 -6.99
C PRO A 47 31.54 -7.39 -6.81
N GLY A 48 32.03 -7.15 -5.60
CA GLY A 48 32.98 -6.08 -5.25
C GLY A 48 32.39 -4.82 -4.61
N THR A 49 31.10 -4.82 -4.26
CA THR A 49 30.64 -4.07 -3.09
C THR A 49 31.20 -4.78 -1.85
N MET A 50 32.05 -4.09 -1.10
CA MET A 50 32.82 -4.68 0.00
C MET A 50 31.97 -5.59 0.90
N ALA A 51 32.53 -6.74 1.31
CA ALA A 51 31.93 -7.65 2.29
C ALA A 51 31.55 -6.98 3.64
N VAL A 52 31.92 -5.71 3.83
CA VAL A 52 31.65 -4.85 4.99
C VAL A 52 30.38 -3.99 4.81
N ALA A 53 29.86 -3.82 3.58
CA ALA A 53 28.77 -2.89 3.27
C ALA A 53 27.37 -3.53 3.21
N TRP A 54 27.27 -4.85 3.06
CA TRP A 54 25.97 -5.55 2.99
C TRP A 54 25.09 -5.38 4.24
N PRO A 55 25.62 -5.29 5.49
CA PRO A 55 24.79 -5.07 6.66
C PRO A 55 24.15 -3.67 6.62
N TRP A 56 24.89 -2.67 6.16
CA TRP A 56 24.41 -1.31 6.00
C TRP A 56 23.37 -1.19 4.88
N ALA A 57 23.59 -1.86 3.75
CA ALA A 57 22.60 -1.93 2.67
C ALA A 57 21.29 -2.60 3.13
N ALA A 58 21.38 -3.71 3.86
CA ALA A 58 20.22 -4.39 4.44
C ALA A 58 19.48 -3.50 5.45
N LEU A 59 20.23 -2.78 6.30
CA LEU A 59 19.67 -1.88 7.32
C LEU A 59 18.97 -0.68 6.68
N LEU A 60 19.59 -0.03 5.69
CA LEU A 60 18.99 1.07 4.94
C LEU A 60 17.75 0.62 4.16
N GLY A 61 17.84 -0.51 3.44
CA GLY A 61 16.71 -1.09 2.71
C GLY A 61 15.54 -1.42 3.63
N GLY A 62 15.82 -2.00 4.80
CA GLY A 62 14.81 -2.32 5.80
C GLY A 62 14.16 -1.07 6.41
N VAL A 63 14.94 -0.06 6.78
CA VAL A 63 14.43 1.20 7.34
C VAL A 63 13.60 1.97 6.32
N LEU A 64 14.09 2.16 5.10
CA LEU A 64 13.37 2.88 4.05
C LEU A 64 12.05 2.19 3.69
N THR A 65 12.08 0.86 3.52
CA THR A 65 10.87 0.08 3.18
C THR A 65 9.88 0.06 4.34
N GLY A 66 10.37 -0.13 5.58
CA GLY A 66 9.55 -0.12 6.78
C GLY A 66 8.88 1.24 7.02
N VAL A 67 9.65 2.33 6.98
CA VAL A 67 9.14 3.69 7.21
C VAL A 67 8.15 4.09 6.12
N SER A 68 8.48 3.90 4.84
CA SER A 68 7.57 4.23 3.73
C SER A 68 6.26 3.45 3.82
N THR A 69 6.32 2.14 4.08
CA THR A 69 5.13 1.30 4.27
C THR A 69 4.30 1.75 5.48
N GLY A 70 4.96 2.03 6.60
CA GLY A 70 4.31 2.55 7.81
C GLY A 70 3.61 3.88 7.58
N VAL A 71 4.27 4.83 6.91
CA VAL A 71 3.70 6.14 6.58
C VAL A 71 2.51 6.00 5.63
N CYS A 72 2.64 5.19 4.56
CA CYS A 72 1.54 4.92 3.63
C CYS A 72 0.35 4.26 4.34
N CYS A 73 0.60 3.28 5.20
CA CYS A 73 -0.43 2.60 6.00
C CYS A 73 -1.13 3.59 6.95
N LEU A 74 -0.36 4.39 7.68
CA LEU A 74 -0.88 5.39 8.61
C LEU A 74 -1.73 6.45 7.88
N ALA A 75 -1.24 6.94 6.74
CA ALA A 75 -1.95 7.91 5.93
C ALA A 75 -3.27 7.34 5.38
N ALA A 76 -3.26 6.10 4.90
CA ALA A 76 -4.47 5.41 4.45
C ALA A 76 -5.48 5.22 5.58
N LEU A 77 -5.05 4.71 6.74
CA LEU A 77 -5.92 4.48 7.90
C LEU A 77 -6.48 5.79 8.47
N ARG A 78 -5.67 6.84 8.59
CA ARG A 78 -6.12 8.17 9.03
C ARG A 78 -7.15 8.77 8.08
N ARG A 79 -7.01 8.55 6.77
CA ARG A 79 -8.00 9.02 5.78
C ARG A 79 -9.32 8.28 5.89
N VAL A 80 -9.29 6.95 6.00
CA VAL A 80 -10.52 6.15 6.21
C VAL A 80 -11.24 6.59 7.49
N ARG A 81 -10.48 6.86 8.57
CA ARG A 81 -11.03 7.37 9.83
C ARG A 81 -11.60 8.79 9.70
N ARG A 82 -10.90 9.70 9.01
CA ARG A 82 -11.36 11.08 8.78
C ARG A 82 -12.58 11.17 7.87
N ALA A 83 -12.74 10.20 6.96
CA ALA A 83 -13.93 10.10 6.13
C ALA A 83 -15.17 9.67 6.93
N GLY A 84 -15.04 9.38 8.24
CA GLY A 84 -16.16 8.92 9.08
C GLY A 84 -16.69 7.56 8.64
N ALA A 85 -15.92 6.81 7.84
CA ALA A 85 -16.44 5.68 7.09
C ALA A 85 -16.72 4.43 7.94
N VAL A 86 -16.16 4.36 9.15
CA VAL A 86 -16.36 3.23 10.06
C VAL A 86 -16.44 3.78 11.48
N ASP A 87 -17.63 3.69 12.09
CA ASP A 87 -17.81 4.01 13.50
C ASP A 87 -16.98 3.03 14.35
N PRO A 88 -16.22 3.48 15.37
CA PRO A 88 -15.56 2.57 16.31
C PRO A 88 -16.48 1.49 16.92
N ALA A 89 -17.80 1.69 16.99
CA ALA A 89 -18.79 0.70 17.46
C ALA A 89 -19.18 -0.34 16.39
N THR A 90 -18.75 -0.20 15.13
CA THR A 90 -19.10 -1.11 14.04
C THR A 90 -18.61 -2.54 14.32
N ASP A 91 -19.51 -3.51 14.25
CA ASP A 91 -19.18 -4.94 14.42
C ASP A 91 -18.57 -5.53 13.13
N ALA A 92 -17.73 -6.57 13.28
CA ALA A 92 -17.06 -7.26 12.19
C ALA A 92 -18.04 -7.89 11.19
N ARG A 93 -19.21 -8.33 11.67
CA ARG A 93 -20.27 -8.88 10.81
C ARG A 93 -20.88 -7.82 9.90
N THR A 94 -21.16 -6.64 10.42
CA THR A 94 -21.70 -5.51 9.64
C THR A 94 -20.68 -5.03 8.60
N LEU A 95 -19.40 -4.98 8.99
CA LEU A 95 -18.31 -4.66 8.05
C LEU A 95 -18.21 -5.70 6.93
N HIS A 96 -18.30 -6.99 7.26
CA HIS A 96 -18.28 -8.06 6.26
C HIS A 96 -19.48 -7.98 5.30
N ALA A 97 -20.69 -7.72 5.82
CA ALA A 97 -21.88 -7.54 5.01
C ALA A 97 -21.75 -6.34 4.05
N ALA A 98 -21.20 -5.22 4.53
CA ALA A 98 -20.95 -4.03 3.71
C ALA A 98 -19.90 -4.29 2.62
N GLU A 99 -18.82 -5.01 2.93
CA GLU A 99 -17.81 -5.44 1.95
C GLU A 99 -18.43 -6.35 0.87
N ARG A 100 -19.33 -7.25 1.29
CA ARG A 100 -20.06 -8.15 0.39
C ARG A 100 -20.99 -7.37 -0.54
N VAL A 101 -21.75 -6.41 -0.02
CA VAL A 101 -22.59 -5.48 -0.78
C VAL A 101 -21.78 -4.73 -1.84
N LEU A 102 -20.59 -4.22 -1.47
CA LEU A 102 -19.69 -3.57 -2.44
C LEU A 102 -19.15 -4.54 -3.49
N LYS A 103 -18.90 -5.80 -3.14
CA LYS A 103 -18.39 -6.82 -4.07
C LYS A 103 -19.46 -7.26 -5.06
N GLU A 104 -20.69 -7.44 -4.59
CA GLU A 104 -21.85 -7.84 -5.40
C GLU A 104 -22.45 -6.66 -6.19
N GLY A 105 -22.18 -5.43 -5.76
CA GLY A 105 -22.62 -4.21 -6.43
C GLY A 105 -24.13 -3.97 -6.35
N ARG A 106 -24.78 -4.55 -5.33
CA ARG A 106 -26.22 -4.40 -5.09
C ARG A 106 -26.47 -4.08 -3.62
N PRO A 107 -27.37 -3.14 -3.30
CA PRO A 107 -27.74 -2.85 -1.92
C PRO A 107 -28.36 -4.07 -1.24
N SER A 108 -28.09 -4.23 0.05
CA SER A 108 -28.61 -5.34 0.86
C SER A 108 -30.05 -5.13 1.31
N GLY A 109 -30.54 -3.89 1.28
CA GLY A 109 -31.83 -3.51 1.86
C GLY A 109 -31.78 -3.29 3.38
N VAL A 110 -30.61 -3.48 4.00
CA VAL A 110 -30.37 -3.17 5.42
C VAL A 110 -29.74 -1.78 5.51
N PRO A 111 -30.44 -0.77 6.06
CA PRO A 111 -30.00 0.63 5.99
C PRO A 111 -28.59 0.86 6.55
N ASP A 112 -28.24 0.20 7.66
CA ASP A 112 -26.94 0.37 8.32
C ASP A 112 -25.79 -0.25 7.50
N VAL A 113 -26.04 -1.39 6.84
CA VAL A 113 -25.06 -2.05 5.98
C VAL A 113 -24.85 -1.24 4.70
N ASP A 114 -25.93 -0.71 4.12
CA ASP A 114 -25.87 0.07 2.89
C ASP A 114 -25.22 1.45 3.14
N ARG A 115 -25.49 2.09 4.28
CA ARG A 115 -24.79 3.30 4.73
C ARG A 115 -23.29 3.04 4.94
N LEU A 116 -22.93 1.95 5.61
CA LEU A 116 -21.54 1.57 5.82
C LEU A 116 -20.83 1.27 4.48
N ALA A 117 -21.51 0.56 3.57
CA ALA A 117 -21.00 0.27 2.22
C ALA A 117 -20.75 1.58 1.44
N ALA A 118 -21.71 2.51 1.45
CA ALA A 118 -21.56 3.81 0.81
C ALA A 118 -20.39 4.62 1.40
N ALA A 119 -20.25 4.63 2.73
CA ALA A 119 -19.16 5.34 3.40
C ALA A 119 -17.79 4.71 3.11
N LEU A 120 -17.69 3.37 3.04
CA LEU A 120 -16.49 2.66 2.61
C LEU A 120 -16.13 2.94 1.15
N LEU A 121 -17.15 3.04 0.27
CA LEU A 121 -16.97 3.42 -1.13
C LEU A 121 -16.48 4.87 -1.23
N GLU A 122 -17.02 5.80 -0.45
CA GLU A 122 -16.56 7.19 -0.44
C GLU A 122 -15.12 7.32 0.11
N ALA A 123 -14.79 6.53 1.14
CA ALA A 123 -13.42 6.48 1.65
C ALA A 123 -12.43 5.89 0.65
N SER A 124 -12.84 4.93 -0.20
CA SER A 124 -11.99 4.43 -1.28
C SER A 124 -11.80 5.47 -2.39
N VAL A 125 -12.81 6.31 -2.65
CA VAL A 125 -12.72 7.46 -3.57
C VAL A 125 -11.74 8.52 -3.06
N ARG A 126 -11.71 8.78 -1.75
CA ARG A 126 -10.77 9.72 -1.10
C ARG A 126 -9.41 9.10 -0.71
N GLY A 127 -9.17 7.83 -1.09
CA GLY A 127 -7.94 7.09 -0.83
C GLY A 127 -6.69 7.74 -1.43
N PRO A 128 -5.47 7.22 -1.18
CA PRO A 128 -4.27 7.74 -1.81
C PRO A 128 -4.48 7.72 -3.32
N HIS A 129 -4.62 8.91 -3.90
CA HIS A 129 -4.74 9.07 -5.33
C HIS A 129 -3.53 8.35 -5.93
N PRO A 130 -3.67 7.57 -7.02
CA PRO A 130 -2.52 7.01 -7.71
C PRO A 130 -1.50 8.09 -8.08
N ALA A 131 -1.92 9.36 -8.13
CA ALA A 131 -1.05 10.53 -8.27
C ALA A 131 -0.05 10.72 -7.12
N LEU A 132 -0.36 10.36 -5.87
CA LEU A 132 0.57 10.51 -4.74
C LEU A 132 1.62 9.38 -4.74
N THR A 133 1.18 8.17 -5.07
CA THR A 133 2.05 7.02 -5.30
C THR A 133 2.96 7.28 -6.51
N LEU A 134 2.41 7.76 -7.63
CA LEU A 134 3.21 8.17 -8.80
C LEU A 134 4.13 9.35 -8.48
N ALA A 135 3.66 10.37 -7.75
CA ALA A 135 4.48 11.52 -7.37
C ALA A 135 5.62 11.13 -6.40
N LEU A 136 5.50 10.03 -5.67
CA LEU A 136 6.59 9.52 -4.83
C LEU A 136 7.54 8.62 -5.63
N PHE A 137 7.00 7.66 -6.39
CA PHE A 137 7.81 6.65 -7.07
C PHE A 137 8.45 7.12 -8.37
N VAL A 138 7.84 8.05 -9.11
CA VAL A 138 8.39 8.57 -10.38
C VAL A 138 9.66 9.39 -10.15
N PRO A 139 9.73 10.35 -9.22
CA PRO A 139 10.96 11.09 -8.97
C PRO A 139 12.10 10.21 -8.46
N ILE A 140 11.79 9.21 -7.62
CA ILE A 140 12.77 8.23 -7.14
C ILE A 140 13.29 7.40 -8.32
N ALA A 141 12.39 6.88 -9.17
CA ALA A 141 12.79 6.13 -10.37
C ALA A 141 13.62 6.96 -11.35
N LEU A 142 13.31 8.26 -11.50
CA LEU A 142 14.10 9.18 -12.33
C LEU A 142 15.47 9.48 -11.73
N ALA A 143 15.55 9.67 -10.42
CA ALA A 143 16.81 9.85 -9.71
C ALA A 143 17.70 8.60 -9.84
N ASP A 144 17.12 7.40 -9.64
CA ASP A 144 17.81 6.14 -9.85
C ASP A 144 18.24 5.98 -11.32
N GLY A 145 17.39 6.34 -12.28
CA GLY A 145 17.74 6.33 -13.71
C GLY A 145 18.88 7.29 -14.06
N ALA A 146 18.96 8.46 -13.42
CA ALA A 146 20.06 9.40 -13.60
C ALA A 146 21.37 8.86 -13.00
N LEU A 147 21.32 8.26 -11.81
CA LEU A 147 22.48 7.63 -11.17
C LEU A 147 22.97 6.41 -11.96
N LEU A 148 22.06 5.64 -12.58
CA LEU A 148 22.40 4.59 -13.54
C LEU A 148 23.19 5.16 -14.74
N ALA A 149 22.74 6.28 -15.32
CA ALA A 149 23.40 6.88 -16.46
C ALA A 149 24.81 7.38 -16.12
N VAL A 150 25.00 7.97 -14.94
CA VAL A 150 26.31 8.37 -14.41
C VAL A 150 27.21 7.15 -14.24
N ALA A 151 26.71 6.08 -13.61
CA ALA A 151 27.48 4.86 -13.40
C ALA A 151 27.90 4.19 -14.71
N LEU A 152 27.04 4.22 -15.74
CA LEU A 152 27.39 3.75 -17.08
C LEU A 152 28.45 4.62 -17.75
N ALA A 153 28.38 5.94 -17.59
CA ALA A 153 29.36 6.88 -18.13
C ALA A 153 30.75 6.75 -17.48
N GLU A 154 30.78 6.42 -16.18
CA GLU A 154 32.01 6.15 -15.43
C GLU A 154 32.57 4.74 -15.65
N GLY A 155 31.83 3.88 -16.37
CA GLY A 155 32.19 2.47 -16.56
C GLY A 155 32.04 1.60 -15.31
N ASP A 156 31.43 2.14 -14.25
CA ASP A 156 31.14 1.39 -13.01
C ASP A 156 29.90 0.52 -13.21
N THR A 157 30.15 -0.66 -13.77
CA THR A 157 29.13 -1.68 -14.06
C THR A 157 28.37 -2.12 -12.79
N ARG A 158 28.97 -1.97 -11.60
CA ARG A 158 28.36 -2.39 -10.33
C ARG A 158 27.29 -1.39 -9.88
N GLN A 159 27.64 -0.11 -9.89
CA GLN A 159 26.66 0.96 -9.61
C GLN A 159 25.57 0.99 -10.67
N ALA A 160 25.92 0.75 -11.94
CA ALA A 160 24.95 0.69 -13.01
C ALA A 160 23.90 -0.41 -12.75
N VAL A 161 24.33 -1.63 -12.39
CA VAL A 161 23.39 -2.72 -12.05
C VAL A 161 22.53 -2.36 -10.84
N PHE A 162 23.11 -1.72 -9.81
CA PHE A 162 22.39 -1.27 -8.61
C PHE A 162 21.27 -0.29 -8.92
N PHE A 163 21.61 0.82 -9.57
CA PHE A 163 20.64 1.86 -9.90
C PHE A 163 19.63 1.38 -10.95
N GLY A 164 20.04 0.48 -11.86
CA GLY A 164 19.14 -0.14 -12.83
C GLY A 164 18.04 -0.98 -12.19
N VAL A 165 18.38 -1.82 -11.20
CA VAL A 165 17.38 -2.67 -10.53
C VAL A 165 16.47 -1.87 -9.62
N LEU A 166 17.00 -0.85 -8.94
CA LEU A 166 16.21 0.11 -8.18
C LEU A 166 15.20 0.84 -9.09
N ALA A 167 15.66 1.39 -10.22
CA ALA A 167 14.81 2.05 -11.19
C ALA A 167 13.70 1.11 -11.70
N VAL A 168 14.03 -0.12 -12.09
CA VAL A 168 13.04 -1.12 -12.56
C VAL A 168 12.02 -1.45 -11.46
N SER A 169 12.47 -1.62 -10.22
CA SER A 169 11.59 -1.95 -9.09
C SER A 169 10.62 -0.81 -8.78
N MET A 170 11.10 0.44 -8.81
CA MET A 170 10.28 1.63 -8.58
C MET A 170 9.29 1.87 -9.73
N VAL A 171 9.71 1.62 -10.98
CA VAL A 171 8.81 1.63 -12.14
C VAL A 171 7.76 0.53 -12.00
N GLY A 172 8.14 -0.69 -11.61
CA GLY A 172 7.22 -1.80 -11.38
C GLY A 172 6.15 -1.50 -10.32
N LEU A 173 6.56 -0.93 -9.20
CA LEU A 173 5.66 -0.43 -8.14
C LEU A 173 4.73 0.68 -8.66
N GLY A 174 5.27 1.62 -9.44
CA GLY A 174 4.49 2.68 -10.08
C GLY A 174 3.42 2.14 -11.03
N VAL A 175 3.78 1.20 -11.90
CA VAL A 175 2.86 0.53 -12.84
C VAL A 175 1.80 -0.25 -12.07
N PHE A 176 2.18 -1.05 -11.07
CA PHE A 176 1.23 -1.82 -10.27
C PHE A 176 0.23 -0.90 -9.57
N SER A 177 0.69 0.19 -8.97
CA SER A 177 -0.15 1.22 -8.37
C SER A 177 -1.10 1.87 -9.38
N ALA A 178 -0.61 2.18 -10.59
CA ALA A 178 -1.43 2.74 -11.66
C ALA A 178 -2.53 1.76 -12.14
N VAL A 179 -2.20 0.47 -12.28
CA VAL A 179 -3.16 -0.59 -12.64
C VAL A 179 -4.18 -0.79 -11.53
N ALA A 180 -3.74 -0.87 -10.28
CA ALA A 180 -4.63 -0.97 -9.12
C ALA A 180 -5.59 0.22 -9.07
N GLY A 181 -5.09 1.44 -9.24
CA GLY A 181 -5.91 2.66 -9.31
C GLY A 181 -6.86 2.68 -10.52
N ALA A 182 -6.46 2.14 -11.67
CA ALA A 182 -7.33 2.02 -12.84
C ALA A 182 -8.47 1.01 -12.62
N ARG A 183 -8.19 -0.12 -11.96
CA ARG A 183 -9.21 -1.10 -11.54
C ARG A 183 -10.19 -0.50 -10.54
N GLU A 184 -9.69 0.24 -9.55
CA GLU A 184 -10.51 0.94 -8.56
C GLU A 184 -11.46 1.95 -9.25
N ARG A 185 -10.94 2.75 -10.19
CA ARG A 185 -11.76 3.70 -10.99
C ARG A 185 -12.82 3.02 -11.83
N ARG A 186 -12.51 1.87 -12.46
CA ARG A 186 -13.51 1.10 -13.20
C ARG A 186 -14.60 0.61 -12.24
N ARG A 187 -14.21 -0.02 -11.13
CA ARG A 187 -15.14 -0.53 -10.12
C ARG A 187 -16.05 0.59 -9.57
N ARG A 188 -15.51 1.79 -9.35
CA ARG A 188 -16.28 2.99 -8.96
C ARG A 188 -17.38 3.32 -9.96
N ARG A 189 -17.07 3.41 -11.26
CA ARG A 189 -18.07 3.73 -12.30
C ARG A 189 -19.24 2.75 -12.34
N TRP A 190 -18.98 1.49 -11.99
CA TRP A 190 -20.02 0.46 -11.88
C TRP A 190 -20.87 0.59 -10.62
N LEU A 191 -20.29 1.03 -9.49
CA LEU A 191 -20.97 1.11 -8.19
C LEU A 191 -21.71 2.43 -7.97
N GLU A 192 -21.23 3.56 -8.49
CA GLU A 192 -21.88 4.88 -8.33
C GLU A 192 -23.39 4.91 -8.66
N PRO A 193 -23.87 4.37 -9.81
CA PRO A 193 -25.29 4.36 -10.10
C PRO A 193 -26.09 3.45 -9.15
N ALA A 194 -25.48 2.37 -8.63
CA ALA A 194 -26.15 1.44 -7.74
C ALA A 194 -26.41 2.01 -6.34
N PHE A 195 -25.58 2.98 -5.90
CA PHE A 195 -25.69 3.62 -4.59
C PHE A 195 -26.21 5.07 -4.66
N GLY A 196 -26.64 5.54 -5.83
CA GLY A 196 -27.16 6.91 -6.00
C GLY A 196 -26.13 8.00 -5.69
N LEU A 197 -24.83 7.70 -5.83
CA LEU A 197 -23.78 8.68 -5.56
C LEU A 197 -23.65 9.66 -6.75
N PRO A 198 -23.47 10.97 -6.49
CA PRO A 198 -23.34 11.96 -7.54
C PRO A 198 -22.11 11.67 -8.42
N ARG A 199 -22.29 11.63 -9.74
CA ARG A 199 -21.19 11.55 -10.71
C ARG A 199 -20.34 12.82 -10.57
N ARG A 200 -19.14 12.67 -10.00
CA ARG A 200 -18.10 13.70 -9.96
C ARG A 200 -17.03 13.41 -10.97
#